data_AF-A0A352RBT3-F1
#
_entry.id   AF-A0A352RBT3-F1
#
_cell.length_a   1.000
_cell.length_b   1.000
_cell.length_c   1.000
_cell.angle_alpha   90.00
_cell.angle_beta   90.00
_cell.angle_gamma   90.00
#
_symmetry.space_group_name_H-M   'P 1'
#
loop_
_entity.id
_entity.type
_entity.pdbx_description
1 polymer ?
#
loop_
_entity_poly.entity_id
_entity_poly.type
_entity_poly.pdbx_seq_one_letter_code
_entity_poly.pdbx_strand_id
1 'polypeptide(L)'
;MNKVVSFLFIAFLLISCSEYQKALKSDDVAIKNEAANKMYEAGKYAKAIRLYEQIAPAYKGKPSAERMFYFYSMSLYKSKQYYLAGYQLENFVASYPKSEKREEAAFYAAECFYKLSPEYSLDQTDTNKALDKMQRFIDIYPESQFLPQANVYVKELREKLEKKAFEIAKQYNTISDFKGALKAFENFLADYPGTPFKEQALFYRFDSAYKLAINSVESKKQERLTYAKNTYTNLIKHNGQTEYKDKADKMLAEVEQELQKYTK
;
A
#
# COMPACT_ATOMS: atom_id res chain seq x y z
N MET A 1 36.48 -50.22 2.13
CA MET A 1 35.05 -50.25 2.49
C MET A 1 34.41 -48.86 2.55
N ASN A 2 34.98 -47.87 3.25
CA ASN A 2 34.34 -46.56 3.45
C ASN A 2 34.04 -45.78 2.16
N LYS A 3 34.89 -45.88 1.12
CA LYS A 3 34.63 -45.22 -0.18
C LYS A 3 33.49 -45.87 -0.99
N VAL A 4 33.32 -47.19 -0.87
CA VAL A 4 32.24 -47.95 -1.54
C VAL A 4 30.91 -47.69 -0.84
N VAL A 5 30.91 -47.60 0.48
CA VAL A 5 29.73 -47.22 1.28
C VAL A 5 29.32 -45.77 1.00
N SER A 6 30.26 -44.81 0.90
CA SER A 6 29.95 -43.44 0.47
C SER A 6 29.40 -43.37 -0.95
N PHE A 7 29.92 -44.17 -1.88
CA PHE A 7 29.43 -44.21 -3.27
C PHE A 7 28.01 -44.80 -3.37
N LEU A 8 27.72 -45.85 -2.59
CA LEU A 8 26.37 -46.43 -2.45
C LEU A 8 25.38 -45.46 -1.80
N PHE A 9 25.82 -44.67 -0.81
CA PHE A 9 24.97 -43.66 -0.15
C PHE A 9 24.63 -42.49 -1.10
N ILE A 10 25.59 -42.05 -1.91
CA ILE A 10 25.37 -41.04 -2.97
C ILE A 10 24.48 -41.60 -4.09
N ALA A 11 24.66 -42.86 -4.48
CA ALA A 11 23.80 -43.53 -5.46
C ALA A 11 22.35 -43.71 -4.96
N PHE A 12 22.14 -43.96 -3.67
CA PHE A 12 20.80 -44.06 -3.08
C PHE A 12 20.06 -42.72 -3.08
N LEU A 13 20.77 -41.59 -2.94
CA LEU A 13 20.20 -40.25 -3.08
C LEU A 13 19.76 -39.93 -4.52
N LEU A 14 20.30 -40.63 -5.53
CA LEU A 14 19.98 -40.42 -6.95
C LEU A 14 18.80 -41.29 -7.47
N ILE A 15 18.33 -42.29 -6.71
CA ILE A 15 17.23 -43.19 -7.12
C ILE A 15 15.84 -42.61 -6.81
N SER A 16 15.74 -41.49 -6.08
CA SER A 16 14.45 -40.85 -5.82
C SER A 16 13.95 -40.06 -7.04
N CYS A 17 13.45 -40.74 -8.07
CA CYS A 17 12.46 -40.16 -8.97
C CYS A 17 11.21 -39.85 -8.13
N SER A 18 11.18 -38.63 -7.57
CA SER A 18 10.12 -38.23 -6.64
C SER A 18 8.76 -38.38 -7.32
N GLU A 19 7.74 -38.77 -6.57
CA GLU A 19 6.34 -38.84 -7.02
C GLU A 19 5.91 -37.59 -7.80
N TYR A 20 6.42 -36.42 -7.39
CA TYR A 20 6.29 -35.15 -8.10
C TYR A 20 6.78 -35.19 -9.56
N GLN A 21 7.97 -35.74 -9.83
CA GLN A 21 8.52 -35.82 -11.19
C GLN A 21 7.73 -36.78 -12.08
N LYS A 22 7.20 -37.86 -11.49
CA LYS A 22 6.30 -38.79 -12.19
C LYS A 22 4.99 -38.08 -12.55
N ALA A 23 4.38 -37.37 -11.60
CA ALA A 23 3.17 -36.61 -11.86
C ALA A 23 3.37 -35.49 -12.88
N LEU A 24 4.48 -34.74 -12.80
CA LEU A 24 4.80 -33.65 -13.73
C LEU A 24 4.86 -34.11 -15.19
N LYS A 25 5.32 -35.34 -15.43
CA LYS A 25 5.43 -35.95 -16.77
C LYS A 25 4.19 -36.76 -17.19
N SER A 26 3.21 -36.92 -16.32
CA SER A 26 2.00 -37.71 -16.61
C SER A 26 1.03 -36.92 -17.49
N ASP A 27 0.38 -37.57 -18.45
CA ASP A 27 -0.74 -36.97 -19.18
C ASP A 27 -2.06 -37.03 -18.40
N ASP A 28 -2.08 -37.78 -17.29
CA ASP A 28 -3.25 -37.89 -16.42
C ASP A 28 -3.40 -36.66 -15.53
N VAL A 29 -4.46 -35.89 -15.83
CA VAL A 29 -4.80 -34.66 -15.12
C VAL A 29 -5.25 -34.90 -13.67
N ALA A 30 -5.73 -36.10 -13.32
CA ALA A 30 -6.08 -36.47 -11.95
C ALA A 30 -4.82 -36.73 -11.11
N ILE A 31 -3.86 -37.48 -11.65
CA ILE A 31 -2.55 -37.72 -11.01
C ILE A 31 -1.83 -36.39 -10.75
N LYS A 32 -1.82 -35.49 -11.74
CA LYS A 32 -1.24 -34.15 -11.59
C LYS A 32 -1.92 -33.33 -10.49
N ASN A 33 -3.25 -33.36 -10.41
CA ASN A 33 -3.99 -32.62 -9.40
C ASN A 33 -3.76 -33.16 -7.98
N GLU A 34 -3.73 -34.48 -7.80
CA GLU A 34 -3.42 -35.10 -6.51
C GLU A 34 -2.01 -34.71 -6.05
N ALA A 35 -1.02 -34.80 -6.95
CA ALA A 35 0.34 -34.38 -6.65
C ALA A 35 0.43 -32.87 -6.35
N ALA A 36 -0.33 -32.02 -7.05
CA ALA A 36 -0.39 -30.59 -6.79
C ALA A 36 -0.92 -30.30 -5.38
N ASN A 37 -2.00 -30.96 -4.97
CA ASN A 37 -2.57 -30.85 -3.63
C ASN A 37 -1.58 -31.29 -2.56
N LYS A 38 -0.88 -32.42 -2.75
CA LYS A 38 0.20 -32.88 -1.85
C LYS A 38 1.32 -31.83 -1.74
N MET A 39 1.70 -31.19 -2.85
CA MET A 39 2.71 -30.11 -2.81
C MET A 39 2.19 -28.87 -2.08
N TYR A 40 0.93 -28.50 -2.26
CA TYR A 40 0.30 -27.39 -1.55
C TYR A 40 0.27 -27.62 -0.03
N GLU A 41 -0.20 -28.80 0.39
CA GLU A 41 -0.27 -29.21 1.79
C GLU A 41 1.12 -29.28 2.43
N ALA A 42 2.13 -29.70 1.68
CA ALA A 42 3.52 -29.70 2.11
C ALA A 42 4.20 -28.31 2.08
N GLY A 43 3.48 -27.22 1.79
CA GLY A 43 4.01 -25.87 1.68
C GLY A 43 4.94 -25.63 0.47
N LYS A 44 5.01 -26.57 -0.46
CA LYS A 44 5.85 -26.52 -1.67
C LYS A 44 5.12 -25.81 -2.81
N TYR A 45 4.71 -24.57 -2.58
CA TYR A 45 3.82 -23.81 -3.47
C TYR A 45 4.34 -23.66 -4.89
N ALA A 46 5.64 -23.42 -5.09
CA ALA A 46 6.23 -23.35 -6.44
C ALA A 46 6.07 -24.65 -7.23
N LYS A 47 6.12 -25.81 -6.57
CA LYS A 47 5.88 -27.12 -7.20
C LYS A 47 4.39 -27.32 -7.49
N ALA A 48 3.53 -26.91 -6.57
CA ALA A 48 2.08 -26.96 -6.74
C ALA A 48 1.62 -26.12 -7.94
N ILE A 49 2.08 -24.86 -8.03
CA ILE A 49 1.81 -23.93 -9.15
C ILE A 49 2.10 -24.59 -10.49
N ARG A 50 3.30 -25.15 -10.68
CA ARG A 50 3.70 -25.81 -11.93
C ARG A 50 2.76 -26.93 -12.36
N LEU A 51 2.22 -27.70 -11.41
CA LEU A 51 1.27 -28.77 -11.70
C LEU A 51 -0.12 -28.21 -11.99
N TYR A 52 -0.59 -27.24 -11.20
CA TYR A 52 -1.88 -26.58 -11.40
C TYR A 52 -1.97 -25.87 -12.76
N GLU A 53 -0.91 -25.17 -13.18
CA GLU A 53 -0.84 -24.49 -14.47
C GLU A 53 -1.06 -25.44 -15.65
N GLN A 54 -0.48 -26.64 -15.60
CA GLN A 54 -0.61 -27.62 -16.68
C GLN A 54 -2.02 -28.21 -16.80
N ILE A 55 -2.76 -28.26 -15.69
CA ILE A 55 -4.10 -28.88 -15.66
C ILE A 55 -5.24 -27.86 -15.71
N ALA A 56 -4.97 -26.57 -15.44
CA ALA A 56 -5.98 -25.53 -15.34
C ALA A 56 -6.95 -25.47 -16.55
N PRO A 57 -6.50 -25.56 -17.81
CA PRO A 57 -7.42 -25.58 -18.96
C PRO A 57 -8.38 -26.77 -18.95
N ALA A 58 -7.89 -27.96 -18.60
CA ALA A 58 -8.64 -29.22 -18.62
C ALA A 58 -9.61 -29.39 -17.44
N TYR A 59 -9.50 -28.55 -16.41
CA TYR A 59 -10.36 -28.59 -15.22
C TYR A 59 -11.52 -27.60 -15.26
N LYS A 60 -11.52 -26.61 -16.17
CA LYS A 60 -12.66 -25.67 -16.28
C LYS A 60 -13.98 -26.43 -16.46
N GLY A 61 -14.98 -26.04 -15.67
CA GLY A 61 -16.33 -26.62 -15.71
C GLY A 61 -16.51 -27.97 -15.00
N LYS A 62 -15.45 -28.59 -14.45
CA LYS A 62 -15.57 -29.84 -13.68
C LYS A 62 -16.04 -29.59 -12.24
N PRO A 63 -16.70 -30.56 -11.59
CA PRO A 63 -17.09 -30.43 -10.18
C PRO A 63 -15.92 -30.13 -9.22
N SER A 64 -14.74 -30.69 -9.50
CA SER A 64 -13.52 -30.47 -8.70
C SER A 64 -12.75 -29.18 -9.05
N ALA A 65 -13.24 -28.39 -10.01
CA ALA A 65 -12.55 -27.21 -10.50
C ALA A 65 -12.38 -26.14 -9.42
N GLU A 66 -13.43 -25.93 -8.62
CA GLU A 66 -13.43 -24.92 -7.56
C GLU A 66 -12.26 -25.11 -6.59
N ARG A 67 -12.13 -26.29 -5.98
CA ARG A 67 -11.04 -26.59 -5.05
C ARG A 67 -9.66 -26.43 -5.69
N MET A 68 -9.51 -26.89 -6.93
CA MET A 68 -8.25 -26.79 -7.67
C MET A 68 -7.86 -25.33 -7.90
N PHE A 69 -8.77 -24.50 -8.44
CA PHE A 69 -8.51 -23.09 -8.71
C PHE A 69 -8.29 -22.29 -7.44
N TYR A 70 -8.96 -22.61 -6.34
CA TYR A 70 -8.69 -22.00 -5.04
C TYR A 70 -7.27 -22.31 -4.57
N PHE A 71 -6.84 -23.59 -4.56
CA PHE A 71 -5.47 -23.95 -4.17
C PHE A 71 -4.40 -23.41 -5.11
N TYR A 72 -4.68 -23.34 -6.40
CA TYR A 72 -3.79 -22.70 -7.35
C TYR A 72 -3.59 -21.22 -7.02
N SER A 73 -4.69 -20.49 -6.83
CA SER A 73 -4.67 -19.06 -6.47
C SER A 73 -3.97 -18.82 -5.14
N MET A 74 -4.24 -19.65 -4.13
CA MET A 74 -3.58 -19.56 -2.83
C MET A 74 -2.11 -19.95 -2.89
N SER A 75 -1.70 -20.87 -3.78
CA SER A 75 -0.29 -21.18 -4.01
C SER A 75 0.47 -19.97 -4.55
N LEU A 76 -0.14 -19.23 -5.50
CA LEU A 76 0.42 -17.99 -6.05
C LEU A 76 0.56 -16.94 -4.94
N TYR A 77 -0.49 -16.74 -4.15
CA TYR A 77 -0.51 -15.80 -3.01
C TYR A 77 0.61 -16.13 -2.01
N LYS A 78 0.70 -17.40 -1.56
CA LYS A 78 1.70 -17.85 -0.59
C LYS A 78 3.12 -17.85 -1.14
N SER A 79 3.28 -17.87 -2.47
CA SER A 79 4.56 -17.66 -3.17
C SER A 79 4.88 -16.19 -3.43
N LYS A 80 4.07 -15.25 -2.90
CA LYS A 80 4.19 -13.80 -3.09
C LYS A 80 4.09 -13.33 -4.54
N GLN A 81 3.47 -14.13 -5.41
CA GLN A 81 3.22 -13.76 -6.81
C GLN A 81 1.93 -12.93 -6.90
N TYR A 82 1.90 -11.78 -6.21
CA TYR A 82 0.67 -11.04 -5.92
C TYR A 82 -0.09 -10.57 -7.17
N TYR A 83 0.60 -10.22 -8.25
CA TYR A 83 -0.07 -9.83 -9.50
C TYR A 83 -0.91 -10.98 -10.08
N LEU A 84 -0.30 -12.17 -10.21
CA LEU A 84 -0.98 -13.36 -10.69
C LEU A 84 -2.02 -13.86 -9.69
N ALA A 85 -1.68 -13.86 -8.40
CA ALA A 85 -2.58 -14.29 -7.33
C ALA A 85 -3.84 -13.44 -7.28
N GLY A 86 -3.71 -12.11 -7.30
CA GLY A 86 -4.84 -11.19 -7.30
C GLY A 86 -5.79 -11.48 -8.46
N TYR A 87 -5.27 -11.60 -9.68
CA TYR A 87 -6.08 -11.91 -10.85
C TYR A 87 -6.78 -13.29 -10.76
N GLN A 88 -6.07 -14.33 -10.32
CA GLN A 88 -6.67 -15.67 -10.19
C GLN A 88 -7.73 -15.73 -9.09
N LEU A 89 -7.51 -15.03 -7.96
CA LEU A 89 -8.50 -14.93 -6.89
C LEU A 89 -9.74 -14.15 -7.34
N GLU A 90 -9.59 -13.06 -8.10
CA GLU A 90 -10.73 -12.35 -8.69
C GLU A 90 -11.54 -13.24 -9.63
N ASN A 91 -10.86 -14.02 -10.48
CA ASN A 91 -11.50 -14.99 -11.35
C ASN A 91 -12.24 -16.07 -10.55
N PHE A 92 -11.65 -16.55 -9.45
CA PHE A 92 -12.30 -17.50 -8.55
C PHE A 92 -13.60 -16.92 -7.97
N VAL A 93 -13.54 -15.69 -7.43
CA VAL A 93 -14.72 -15.00 -6.85
C VAL A 93 -15.84 -14.82 -7.88
N ALA A 94 -15.48 -14.52 -9.13
CA ALA A 94 -16.44 -14.37 -10.22
C ALA A 94 -17.03 -15.71 -10.69
N SER A 95 -16.19 -16.76 -10.76
CA SER A 95 -16.58 -18.06 -11.30
C SER A 95 -17.37 -18.90 -10.30
N TYR A 96 -17.19 -18.69 -8.99
CA TYR A 96 -17.78 -19.51 -7.93
C TYR A 96 -18.57 -18.67 -6.90
N PRO A 97 -19.69 -18.04 -7.31
CA PRO A 97 -20.43 -17.11 -6.46
C PRO A 97 -21.09 -17.75 -5.21
N LYS A 98 -21.23 -19.09 -5.20
CA LYS A 98 -21.79 -19.87 -4.09
C LYS A 98 -20.72 -20.58 -3.24
N SER A 99 -19.44 -20.38 -3.52
CA SER A 99 -18.36 -21.02 -2.78
C SER A 99 -18.28 -20.50 -1.36
N GLU A 100 -18.08 -21.39 -0.39
CA GLU A 100 -17.72 -21.04 0.99
C GLU A 100 -16.38 -20.28 1.07
N LYS A 101 -15.53 -20.42 0.05
CA LYS A 101 -14.23 -19.75 -0.05
C LYS A 101 -14.29 -18.39 -0.74
N ARG A 102 -15.47 -17.95 -1.19
CA ARG A 102 -15.61 -16.73 -1.98
C ARG A 102 -15.21 -15.48 -1.21
N GLU A 103 -15.65 -15.35 0.04
CA GLU A 103 -15.31 -14.20 0.88
C GLU A 103 -13.80 -14.14 1.15
N GLU A 104 -13.22 -15.27 1.60
CA GLU A 104 -11.78 -15.40 1.84
C GLU A 104 -10.96 -15.08 0.59
N ALA A 105 -11.37 -15.59 -0.57
CA ALA A 105 -10.69 -15.30 -1.84
C ALA A 105 -10.81 -13.83 -2.25
N ALA A 106 -11.96 -13.19 -2.01
CA ALA A 106 -12.16 -11.77 -2.29
C ALA A 106 -11.25 -10.89 -1.42
N PHE A 107 -11.10 -11.22 -0.13
CA PHE A 107 -10.17 -10.55 0.75
C PHE A 107 -8.72 -10.68 0.25
N TYR A 108 -8.26 -11.91 -0.01
CA TYR A 108 -6.90 -12.13 -0.49
C TYR A 108 -6.63 -11.52 -1.87
N ALA A 109 -7.65 -11.41 -2.73
CA ALA A 109 -7.55 -10.70 -3.99
C ALA A 109 -7.25 -9.21 -3.77
N ALA A 110 -8.02 -8.55 -2.90
CA ALA A 110 -7.80 -7.14 -2.55
C ALA A 110 -6.46 -6.93 -1.84
N GLU A 111 -6.08 -7.84 -0.94
CA GLU A 111 -4.80 -7.79 -0.25
C GLU A 111 -3.61 -7.91 -1.21
N CYS A 112 -3.70 -8.72 -2.27
CA CYS A 112 -2.65 -8.77 -3.29
C CYS A 112 -2.36 -7.39 -3.88
N PHE A 113 -3.39 -6.60 -4.20
CA PHE A 113 -3.21 -5.25 -4.72
C PHE A 113 -2.65 -4.29 -3.65
N TYR A 114 -3.06 -4.45 -2.39
CA TYR A 114 -2.40 -3.74 -1.28
C TYR A 114 -0.90 -4.06 -1.22
N LYS A 115 -0.48 -5.32 -1.36
CA LYS A 115 0.95 -5.71 -1.36
C LYS A 115 1.72 -5.22 -2.59
N LEU A 116 1.03 -4.92 -3.69
CA LEU A 116 1.62 -4.34 -4.91
C LEU A 116 1.75 -2.81 -4.83
N SER A 117 1.03 -2.15 -3.91
CA SER A 117 1.09 -0.70 -3.73
C SER A 117 2.53 -0.27 -3.39
N PRO A 118 3.18 0.56 -4.22
CA PRO A 118 4.57 0.95 -4.03
C PRO A 118 4.74 1.92 -2.84
N GLU A 119 5.96 2.32 -2.55
CA GLU A 119 6.22 3.44 -1.64
C GLU A 119 5.67 4.78 -2.17
N TYR A 120 5.43 5.75 -1.28
CA TYR A 120 4.71 6.99 -1.59
C TYR A 120 5.39 7.87 -2.65
N SER A 121 6.71 7.77 -2.78
CA SER A 121 7.56 8.54 -3.71
C SER A 121 7.25 8.18 -5.18
N LEU A 122 6.90 6.92 -5.46
CA LEU A 122 6.64 6.39 -6.81
C LEU A 122 5.21 6.66 -7.29
N ASP A 123 4.91 6.28 -8.54
CA ASP A 123 3.55 6.34 -9.10
C ASP A 123 2.55 5.56 -8.23
N GLN A 124 1.35 6.11 -8.03
CA GLN A 124 0.37 5.57 -7.08
C GLN A 124 -0.83 4.90 -7.77
N THR A 125 -0.71 4.50 -9.04
CA THR A 125 -1.79 3.81 -9.77
C THR A 125 -2.23 2.54 -9.02
N ASP A 126 -1.28 1.70 -8.59
CA ASP A 126 -1.60 0.47 -7.87
C ASP A 126 -2.13 0.73 -6.45
N THR A 127 -1.78 1.85 -5.82
CA THR A 127 -2.33 2.26 -4.52
C THR A 127 -3.82 2.61 -4.64
N ASN A 128 -4.21 3.39 -5.65
CA ASN A 128 -5.62 3.71 -5.91
C ASN A 128 -6.41 2.46 -6.28
N LYS A 129 -5.83 1.60 -7.12
CA LYS A 129 -6.43 0.30 -7.44
C LYS A 129 -6.65 -0.55 -6.19
N ALA A 130 -5.67 -0.60 -5.29
CA ALA A 130 -5.80 -1.33 -4.03
C ALA A 130 -6.92 -0.77 -3.14
N LEU A 131 -7.07 0.56 -3.07
CA LEU A 131 -8.17 1.22 -2.35
C LEU A 131 -9.53 0.80 -2.89
N ASP A 132 -9.71 0.86 -4.21
CA ASP A 132 -10.98 0.49 -4.85
C ASP A 132 -11.34 -0.97 -4.58
N LYS A 133 -10.36 -1.87 -4.67
CA LYS A 133 -10.57 -3.31 -4.42
C LYS A 133 -10.89 -3.59 -2.96
N MET A 134 -10.20 -2.93 -2.04
CA MET A 134 -10.43 -3.10 -0.60
C MET A 134 -11.78 -2.52 -0.18
N GLN A 135 -12.14 -1.34 -0.68
CA GLN A 135 -13.46 -0.74 -0.43
C GLN A 135 -14.57 -1.63 -0.97
N ARG A 136 -14.42 -2.15 -2.20
CA ARG A 136 -15.38 -3.10 -2.75
C ARG A 136 -15.53 -4.37 -1.90
N PHE A 137 -14.45 -4.87 -1.32
CA PHE A 137 -14.53 -6.00 -0.38
C PHE A 137 -15.35 -5.63 0.87
N ILE A 138 -15.07 -4.48 1.46
CA ILE A 138 -15.79 -3.96 2.64
C ILE A 138 -17.29 -3.79 2.34
N ASP A 139 -17.63 -3.23 1.17
CA ASP A 139 -19.02 -2.96 0.78
C ASP A 139 -19.81 -4.26 0.54
N ILE A 140 -19.15 -5.29 -0.01
CA ILE A 140 -19.78 -6.59 -0.30
C ILE A 140 -19.90 -7.45 0.97
N TYR A 141 -18.90 -7.40 1.86
CA TYR A 141 -18.83 -8.23 3.06
C TYR A 141 -18.69 -7.39 4.35
N PRO A 142 -19.71 -6.59 4.71
CA PRO A 142 -19.65 -5.67 5.84
C PRO A 142 -19.59 -6.36 7.22
N GLU A 143 -19.85 -7.67 7.29
CA GLU A 143 -19.78 -8.48 8.52
C GLU A 143 -18.61 -9.48 8.51
N SER A 144 -17.67 -9.33 7.56
CA SER A 144 -16.54 -10.25 7.41
C SER A 144 -15.63 -10.26 8.63
N GLN A 145 -15.09 -11.44 8.98
CA GLN A 145 -13.99 -11.56 9.94
C GLN A 145 -12.72 -10.79 9.50
N PHE A 146 -12.57 -10.52 8.20
CA PHE A 146 -11.44 -9.78 7.64
C PHE A 146 -11.65 -8.26 7.64
N LEU A 147 -12.84 -7.78 8.01
CA LEU A 147 -13.19 -6.35 7.99
C LEU A 147 -12.20 -5.49 8.80
N PRO A 148 -11.76 -5.87 10.02
CA PRO A 148 -10.79 -5.07 10.77
C PRO A 148 -9.47 -4.89 10.01
N GLN A 149 -8.97 -5.97 9.39
CA GLN A 149 -7.72 -5.92 8.61
C GLN A 149 -7.88 -5.13 7.32
N ALA A 150 -9.02 -5.26 6.63
CA ALA A 150 -9.33 -4.48 5.44
C ALA A 150 -9.36 -2.96 5.73
N ASN A 151 -9.95 -2.56 6.86
CA ASN A 151 -9.96 -1.16 7.31
C ASN A 151 -8.55 -0.63 7.62
N VAL A 152 -7.69 -1.45 8.23
CA VAL A 152 -6.27 -1.10 8.42
C VAL A 152 -5.59 -0.85 7.08
N TYR A 153 -5.78 -1.73 6.10
CA TYR A 153 -5.21 -1.56 4.76
C TYR A 153 -5.73 -0.31 4.04
N VAL A 154 -7.03 -0.01 4.12
CA VAL A 154 -7.59 1.24 3.57
C VAL A 154 -6.94 2.46 4.22
N LYS A 155 -6.80 2.46 5.55
CA LYS A 155 -6.18 3.57 6.29
C LYS A 155 -4.74 3.79 5.82
N GLU A 156 -3.93 2.74 5.78
CA GLU A 156 -2.52 2.82 5.37
C GLU A 156 -2.35 3.29 3.92
N LEU A 157 -3.21 2.82 3.00
CA LEU A 157 -3.19 3.27 1.60
C LEU A 157 -3.57 4.75 1.46
N ARG A 158 -4.58 5.23 2.22
CA ARG A 158 -4.95 6.65 2.24
C ARG A 158 -3.83 7.51 2.82
N GLU A 159 -3.28 7.12 3.97
CA GLU A 159 -2.15 7.82 4.60
C GLU A 159 -0.92 7.88 3.69
N LYS A 160 -0.69 6.85 2.85
CA LYS A 160 0.37 6.86 1.84
C LYS A 160 0.16 7.93 0.77
N LEU A 161 -1.07 8.10 0.28
CA LEU A 161 -1.41 9.16 -0.68
C LEU A 161 -1.28 10.54 -0.05
N GLU A 162 -1.76 10.69 1.18
CA GLU A 162 -1.63 11.93 1.96
C GLU A 162 -0.16 12.30 2.19
N LYS A 163 0.68 11.32 2.54
CA LYS A 163 2.13 11.53 2.71
C LYS A 163 2.78 12.03 1.42
N LYS A 164 2.41 11.47 0.27
CA LYS A 164 2.90 11.93 -1.03
C LYS A 164 2.52 13.39 -1.28
N ALA A 165 1.24 13.75 -1.07
CA ALA A 165 0.77 15.11 -1.27
C ALA A 165 1.45 16.11 -0.30
N PHE A 166 1.64 15.73 0.95
CA PHE A 166 2.36 16.52 1.95
C PHE A 166 3.82 16.77 1.53
N GLU A 167 4.55 15.73 1.15
CA GLU A 167 5.96 15.87 0.75
C GLU A 167 6.12 16.70 -0.53
N ILE A 168 5.16 16.64 -1.46
CA ILE A 168 5.12 17.55 -2.64
C ILE A 168 4.97 19.01 -2.19
N ALA A 169 4.04 19.31 -1.27
CA ALA A 169 3.86 20.67 -0.76
C ALA A 169 5.12 21.18 -0.03
N LYS A 170 5.74 20.31 0.78
CA LYS A 170 6.98 20.59 1.50
C LYS A 170 8.18 20.77 0.58
N GLN A 171 8.20 20.13 -0.59
CA GLN A 171 9.27 20.31 -1.56
C GLN A 171 9.34 21.76 -2.06
N TYR A 172 8.20 22.41 -2.30
CA TYR A 172 8.17 23.84 -2.68
C TYR A 172 8.78 24.74 -1.58
N ASN A 173 8.51 24.45 -0.30
CA ASN A 173 9.15 25.16 0.81
C ASN A 173 10.66 24.93 0.80
N THR A 174 11.10 23.69 0.58
CA THR A 174 12.51 23.27 0.58
C THR A 174 13.32 23.98 -0.51
N ILE A 175 12.76 24.14 -1.70
CA ILE A 175 13.40 24.87 -2.82
C ILE A 175 13.17 26.39 -2.77
N SER A 176 12.62 26.90 -1.66
CA SER A 176 12.32 28.33 -1.45
C SER A 176 11.29 28.95 -2.40
N ASP A 177 10.50 28.14 -3.11
CA ASP A 177 9.29 28.63 -3.79
C ASP A 177 8.14 28.76 -2.78
N PHE A 178 8.21 29.82 -1.98
CA PHE A 178 7.27 30.01 -0.88
C PHE A 178 5.84 30.28 -1.36
N LYS A 179 5.65 30.90 -2.52
CA LYS A 179 4.31 31.12 -3.07
C LYS A 179 3.69 29.80 -3.52
N GLY A 180 4.45 28.96 -4.24
CA GLY A 180 4.04 27.61 -4.60
C GLY A 180 3.73 26.77 -3.36
N ALA A 181 4.59 26.85 -2.34
CA ALA A 181 4.40 26.13 -1.07
C ALA A 181 3.11 26.53 -0.36
N LEU A 182 2.82 27.83 -0.24
CA LEU A 182 1.58 28.30 0.39
C LEU A 182 0.36 27.74 -0.32
N LYS A 183 0.33 27.80 -1.66
CA LYS A 183 -0.79 27.27 -2.43
C LYS A 183 -0.90 25.75 -2.31
N ALA A 184 0.22 25.03 -2.34
CA ALA A 184 0.25 23.58 -2.21
C ALA A 184 -0.23 23.13 -0.83
N PHE A 185 0.19 23.78 0.26
CA PHE A 185 -0.29 23.48 1.60
C PHE A 185 -1.76 23.86 1.81
N GLU A 186 -2.24 24.94 1.20
CA GLU A 186 -3.68 25.27 1.21
C GLU A 186 -4.53 24.18 0.55
N ASN A 187 -4.12 23.71 -0.62
CA ASN A 187 -4.79 22.60 -1.29
C ASN A 187 -4.70 21.31 -0.45
N PHE A 188 -3.51 20.96 0.06
CA PHE A 188 -3.32 19.78 0.90
C PHE A 188 -4.22 19.79 2.15
N LEU A 189 -4.31 20.91 2.86
CA LEU A 189 -5.15 21.05 4.05
C LEU A 189 -6.66 21.03 3.72
N ALA A 190 -7.05 21.44 2.52
CA ALA A 190 -8.42 21.36 2.03
C ALA A 190 -8.80 19.94 1.60
N ASP A 191 -7.92 19.26 0.88
CA ASP A 191 -8.13 17.92 0.34
C ASP A 191 -8.06 16.85 1.45
N TYR A 192 -7.24 17.06 2.48
CA TYR A 192 -6.99 16.09 3.55
C TYR A 192 -7.17 16.67 4.96
N PRO A 193 -8.38 17.10 5.35
CA PRO A 193 -8.62 17.81 6.62
C PRO A 193 -8.37 16.96 7.88
N GLY A 194 -8.40 15.64 7.76
CA GLY A 194 -8.18 14.66 8.84
C GLY A 194 -6.83 13.95 8.83
N THR A 195 -5.90 14.38 7.97
CA THR A 195 -4.60 13.74 7.81
C THR A 195 -3.71 13.84 9.06
N PRO A 196 -2.91 12.81 9.39
CA PRO A 196 -1.92 12.91 10.46
C PRO A 196 -0.83 13.96 10.19
N PHE A 197 -0.63 14.40 8.94
CA PHE A 197 0.37 15.41 8.58
C PHE A 197 -0.11 16.86 8.77
N LYS A 198 -1.31 17.08 9.32
CA LYS A 198 -1.95 18.40 9.40
C LYS A 198 -1.13 19.41 10.19
N GLU A 199 -0.61 19.02 11.34
CA GLU A 199 0.20 19.90 12.19
C GLU A 199 1.48 20.34 11.48
N GLN A 200 2.20 19.40 10.85
CA GLN A 200 3.41 19.68 10.09
C GLN A 200 3.09 20.58 8.88
N ALA A 201 1.98 20.33 8.18
CA ALA A 201 1.55 21.15 7.05
C ALA A 201 1.21 22.59 7.48
N LEU A 202 0.54 22.78 8.62
CA LEU A 202 0.27 24.10 9.18
C LEU A 202 1.58 24.82 9.54
N PHE A 203 2.54 24.11 10.13
CA PHE A 203 3.84 24.68 10.45
C PHE A 203 4.61 25.10 9.20
N TYR A 204 4.76 24.23 8.20
CA TYR A 204 5.49 24.58 6.98
C TYR A 204 4.77 25.66 6.15
N ARG A 205 3.43 25.72 6.21
CA ARG A 205 2.67 26.86 5.65
C ARG A 205 3.02 28.17 6.36
N PHE A 206 3.12 28.18 7.69
CA PHE A 206 3.58 29.35 8.43
C PHE A 206 5.05 29.70 8.10
N ASP A 207 5.95 28.71 8.06
CA ASP A 207 7.36 28.89 7.69
C ASP A 207 7.51 29.51 6.28
N SER A 208 6.75 29.03 5.29
CA SER A 208 6.70 29.64 3.96
C SER A 208 6.15 31.08 4.01
N ALA A 209 5.08 31.33 4.76
CA ALA A 209 4.49 32.66 4.88
C ALA A 209 5.46 33.66 5.49
N TYR A 210 6.12 33.27 6.58
CA TYR A 210 7.14 34.04 7.27
C TYR A 210 8.32 34.36 6.35
N LYS A 211 8.93 33.35 5.72
CA LYS A 211 10.09 33.56 4.82
C LYS A 211 9.72 34.43 3.63
N LEU A 212 8.52 34.28 3.07
CA LEU A 212 8.03 35.15 2.02
C LEU A 212 7.87 36.60 2.51
N ALA A 213 7.28 36.80 3.69
CA ALA A 213 7.00 38.12 4.25
C ALA A 213 8.26 38.91 4.61
N ILE A 214 9.21 38.29 5.34
CA ILE A 214 10.44 38.98 5.78
C ILE A 214 11.30 39.42 4.59
N ASN A 215 11.37 38.60 3.54
CA ASN A 215 12.15 38.88 2.32
C ASN A 215 11.35 39.66 1.26
N SER A 216 10.21 40.26 1.60
CA SER A 216 9.38 40.99 0.65
C SER A 216 9.84 42.42 0.40
N VAL A 217 9.54 42.90 -0.80
CA VAL A 217 9.53 44.35 -1.09
C VAL A 217 8.49 45.06 -0.25
N GLU A 218 8.80 46.30 0.11
CA GLU A 218 8.02 47.11 1.07
C GLU A 218 6.53 47.19 0.73
N SER A 219 6.20 47.38 -0.56
CA SER A 219 4.82 47.49 -1.05
C SER A 219 3.95 46.25 -0.82
N LYS A 220 4.55 45.08 -0.53
CA LYS A 220 3.83 43.82 -0.27
C LYS A 220 4.07 43.29 1.14
N LYS A 221 4.96 43.92 1.90
CA LYS A 221 5.49 43.36 3.14
C LYS A 221 4.44 43.37 4.24
N GLN A 222 3.72 44.47 4.44
CA GLN A 222 2.64 44.56 5.44
C GLN A 222 1.56 43.47 5.26
N GLU A 223 1.05 43.30 4.04
CA GLU A 223 0.03 42.28 3.73
C GLU A 223 0.53 40.86 4.05
N ARG A 224 1.76 40.55 3.62
CA ARG A 224 2.36 39.22 3.81
C ARG A 224 2.70 38.93 5.27
N LEU A 225 3.16 39.93 6.02
CA LEU A 225 3.38 39.80 7.47
C LEU A 225 2.06 39.53 8.20
N THR A 226 0.99 40.23 7.82
CA THR A 226 -0.36 39.99 8.38
C THR A 226 -0.83 38.58 8.06
N TYR A 227 -0.62 38.11 6.82
CA TYR A 227 -0.92 36.74 6.44
C TYR A 227 -0.08 35.71 7.22
N ALA A 228 1.21 35.96 7.45
CA ALA A 228 2.07 35.09 8.27
C ALA A 228 1.59 35.00 9.73
N LYS A 229 1.18 36.13 10.32
CA LYS A 229 0.58 36.14 11.67
C LYS A 229 -0.71 35.30 11.73
N ASN A 230 -1.53 35.35 10.68
CA ASN A 230 -2.75 34.54 10.60
C ASN A 230 -2.43 33.04 10.47
N THR A 231 -1.42 32.66 9.68
CA THR A 231 -1.04 31.23 9.56
C THR A 231 -0.42 30.68 10.84
N TYR A 232 0.34 31.48 11.60
CA TYR A 232 0.75 31.13 12.96
C TYR A 232 -0.45 30.88 13.88
N THR A 233 -1.44 31.78 13.86
CA THR A 233 -2.65 31.63 14.67
C THR A 233 -3.38 30.32 14.37
N ASN A 234 -3.43 29.93 13.09
CA ASN A 234 -4.02 28.66 12.67
C ASN A 234 -3.26 27.44 13.22
N LEU A 235 -1.92 27.49 13.26
CA LEU A 235 -1.09 26.43 13.86
C LEU A 235 -1.38 26.27 15.35
N ILE A 236 -1.32 27.37 16.11
CA ILE A 236 -1.52 27.34 17.57
C ILE A 236 -2.96 26.99 17.94
N LYS A 237 -3.95 27.43 17.14
CA LYS A 237 -5.34 27.02 17.32
C LYS A 237 -5.54 25.52 17.10
N HIS A 238 -4.78 24.90 16.20
CA HIS A 238 -4.83 23.46 15.98
C HIS A 238 -4.15 22.69 17.11
N ASN A 239 -2.93 23.08 17.49
CA ASN A 239 -2.19 22.50 18.60
C ASN A 239 -1.30 23.56 19.27
N GLY A 240 -1.70 24.03 20.46
CA GLY A 240 -0.97 25.03 21.22
C GLY A 240 0.34 24.53 21.84
N GLN A 241 0.53 23.21 21.92
CA GLN A 241 1.75 22.54 22.41
C GLN A 241 2.48 21.82 21.26
N THR A 242 2.36 22.34 20.04
CA THR A 242 3.04 21.80 18.86
C THR A 242 4.54 21.62 19.09
N GLU A 243 5.13 20.57 18.52
CA GLU A 243 6.59 20.36 18.56
C GLU A 243 7.38 21.53 17.96
N TYR A 244 6.73 22.35 17.12
CA TYR A 244 7.33 23.50 16.47
C TYR A 244 7.22 24.80 17.28
N LYS A 245 6.66 24.78 18.49
CA LYS A 245 6.26 25.98 19.23
C LYS A 245 7.39 27.00 19.38
N ASP A 246 8.52 26.59 19.95
CA ASP A 246 9.64 27.50 20.20
C ASP A 246 10.16 28.17 18.93
N LYS A 247 10.16 27.44 17.81
CA LYS A 247 10.57 27.98 16.52
C LYS A 247 9.50 28.92 15.97
N ALA A 248 8.23 28.53 16.05
CA ALA A 248 7.12 29.32 15.54
C ALA A 248 6.96 30.64 16.30
N ASP A 249 7.09 30.62 17.62
CA ASP A 249 7.00 31.80 18.49
C ASP A 249 8.12 32.80 18.18
N LYS A 250 9.36 32.33 17.93
CA LYS A 250 10.48 33.20 17.51
C LYS A 250 10.21 33.87 16.16
N MET A 251 9.70 33.12 15.19
CA MET A 251 9.35 33.66 13.88
C MET A 251 8.21 34.68 13.98
N LEU A 252 7.21 34.43 14.85
CA LEU A 252 6.14 35.39 15.10
C LEU A 252 6.66 36.69 15.70
N ALA A 253 7.56 36.61 16.70
CA ALA A 253 8.11 37.80 17.34
C ALA A 253 8.78 38.74 16.32
N GLU A 254 9.53 38.18 15.36
CA GLU A 254 10.10 38.97 14.26
C GLU A 254 9.02 39.55 13.33
N VAL A 255 7.98 38.78 13.00
CA VAL A 255 6.84 39.27 12.20
C VAL A 255 6.17 40.45 12.89
N GLU A 256 5.96 40.38 14.20
CA GLU A 256 5.33 41.45 14.98
C GLU A 256 6.21 42.69 15.06
N GLN A 257 7.52 42.50 15.24
CA GLN A 257 8.49 43.60 15.21
C GLN A 257 8.49 44.31 13.84
N GLU A 258 8.48 43.57 12.73
CA GLU A 258 8.41 44.17 11.40
C GLU A 258 7.06 44.86 11.15
N LEU A 259 5.95 44.34 11.68
CA LEU A 259 4.62 44.95 11.57
C LEU A 259 4.51 46.31 12.27
N GLN A 260 5.25 46.53 13.35
CA GLN A 260 5.25 47.81 14.08
C GLN A 260 5.64 48.99 13.18
N LYS A 261 6.46 48.76 12.13
CA LYS A 261 6.86 49.79 11.17
C LYS A 261 5.70 50.36 10.34
N TYR A 262 4.57 49.65 10.29
CA TYR A 262 3.36 50.04 9.55
C TYR A 262 2.24 50.55 10.45
N THR A 263 2.42 50.47 11.76
CA THR A 263 1.42 50.90 12.74
C THR A 263 1.76 52.34 13.11
N LYS A 264 0.99 53.31 12.60
CA LYS A 264 1.07 54.72 13.00
C LYS A 264 0.24 54.97 14.25
#